data_AF-A0A9E2VSH2-F1
#
_entry.id   AF-A0A9E2VSH2-F1
#
_cell.length_a   1.000
_cell.length_b   1.000
_cell.length_c   1.000
_cell.angle_alpha   90.00
_cell.angle_beta   90.00
_cell.angle_gamma   90.00
#
_symmetry.space_group_name_H-M   'P 1'
#
loop_
_entity.id
_entity.type
_entity.pdbx_description
1 polymer ?
#
loop_
_entity_poly.entity_id
_entity_poly.type
_entity_poly.pdbx_seq_one_letter_code
_entity_poly.pdbx_strand_id
1 'polypeptide(L)'
;MSKMMKIELSMYGIAEVLHWCHDRNKGRVPGVDTAGFDKMKALLAEKPQSGDYFTLDQFWKKRVTLDLTEDEVATIDRCLYDIPNFDSEPLPQIRHKFWPQQTAAH
;
A
#
# COMPACT_ATOMS: atom_id res chain seq x y z
N MET A 1 3.55 12.12 18.97
CA MET A 1 3.91 12.24 17.54
C MET A 1 4.28 10.85 17.07
N SER A 2 3.44 10.22 16.24
CA SER A 2 3.76 8.91 15.66
C SER A 2 4.99 9.05 14.76
N LYS A 3 5.90 8.08 14.81
CA LYS A 3 7.11 8.10 14.00
C LYS A 3 6.74 7.93 12.52
N MET A 4 7.39 8.73 11.67
CA MET A 4 7.23 8.64 10.22
C MET A 4 8.22 7.60 9.66
N MET A 5 7.71 6.73 8.80
CA MET A 5 8.43 5.67 8.11
C MET A 5 8.46 5.98 6.62
N LYS A 6 9.66 5.88 6.04
CA LYS A 6 9.85 6.06 4.60
C LYS A 6 9.74 4.70 3.91
N ILE A 7 8.66 4.50 3.17
CA ILE A 7 8.42 3.26 2.42
C ILE A 7 8.52 3.55 0.92
N GLU A 8 9.44 2.89 0.24
CA GLU A 8 9.54 2.94 -1.22
C GLU A 8 8.65 1.87 -1.85
N LEU A 9 7.72 2.31 -2.71
CA LEU A 9 6.81 1.44 -3.47
C LEU A 9 6.82 1.80 -4.95
N SER A 10 6.62 0.81 -5.81
CA SER A 10 6.21 1.07 -7.19
C SER A 10 4.73 1.44 -7.26
N MET A 11 4.28 2.00 -8.39
CA MET A 11 2.85 2.22 -8.63
C MET A 11 2.05 0.90 -8.61
N TYR A 12 2.66 -0.23 -9.03
CA TYR A 12 2.07 -1.56 -8.83
C TYR A 12 1.86 -1.88 -7.34
N GLY A 13 2.85 -1.60 -6.49
CA GLY A 13 2.75 -1.81 -5.05
C GLY A 13 1.66 -0.94 -4.42
N ILE A 14 1.54 0.32 -4.85
CA ILE A 14 0.47 1.22 -4.39
C ILE A 14 -0.91 0.68 -4.80
N ALA A 15 -1.07 0.21 -6.03
CA ALA A 15 -2.31 -0.41 -6.49
C ALA A 15 -2.68 -1.66 -5.69
N GLU A 16 -1.70 -2.52 -5.40
CA GLU A 16 -1.95 -3.72 -4.58
C GLU A 16 -2.36 -3.35 -3.14
N VAL A 17 -1.72 -2.35 -2.53
CA VAL A 17 -2.13 -1.84 -1.21
C VAL A 17 -3.58 -1.34 -1.24
N LEU A 18 -3.93 -0.48 -2.20
CA LEU A 18 -5.30 0.05 -2.27
C LEU A 18 -6.33 -1.02 -2.64
N HIS A 19 -5.97 -2.00 -3.46
CA HIS A 19 -6.82 -3.14 -3.75
C HIS A 19 -7.23 -3.88 -2.47
N TRP A 20 -6.28 -4.19 -1.58
CA TRP A 20 -6.57 -4.91 -0.35
C TRP A 20 -7.20 -4.03 0.73
N CYS A 21 -6.70 -2.80 0.90
CA CYS A 21 -7.10 -1.90 1.98
C CYS A 21 -8.40 -1.13 1.69
N HIS A 22 -8.76 -0.91 0.42
CA HIS A 22 -10.02 -0.26 0.03
C HIS A 22 -10.97 -1.21 -0.66
N ASP A 23 -10.59 -1.76 -1.82
CA ASP A 23 -11.53 -2.46 -2.69
C ASP A 23 -12.04 -3.78 -2.07
N ARG A 24 -11.12 -4.58 -1.53
CA ARG A 24 -11.41 -5.88 -0.89
C ARG A 24 -11.76 -5.76 0.59
N ASN A 25 -11.35 -4.67 1.24
CA ASN A 25 -11.53 -4.48 2.68
C ASN A 25 -13.02 -4.49 3.08
N LYS A 26 -13.90 -3.85 2.30
CA LYS A 26 -15.36 -3.80 2.58
C LYS A 26 -15.69 -3.34 4.02
N GLY A 27 -14.84 -2.50 4.62
CA GLY A 27 -14.98 -1.98 5.98
C GLY A 27 -14.57 -2.94 7.12
N ARG A 28 -13.87 -4.05 6.83
CA ARG A 28 -13.44 -5.05 7.84
C ARG A 28 -12.27 -4.55 8.69
N VAL A 29 -11.34 -3.82 8.09
CA VAL A 29 -10.19 -3.17 8.73
C VAL A 29 -10.44 -1.65 8.74
N PRO A 30 -10.53 -1.01 9.92
CA PRO A 30 -10.71 0.44 10.02
C PRO A 30 -9.39 1.19 9.78
N GLY A 31 -9.46 2.52 9.62
CA GLY A 31 -8.27 3.38 9.53
C GLY A 31 -7.61 3.40 8.14
N VAL A 32 -8.36 3.05 7.09
CA VAL A 32 -7.89 3.06 5.70
C VAL A 32 -8.12 4.40 5.00
N ASP A 33 -8.56 5.42 5.72
CA ASP A 33 -8.97 6.75 5.25
C ASP A 33 -8.06 7.86 5.80
N THR A 34 -6.77 7.56 5.92
CA THR A 34 -5.75 8.53 6.38
C THR A 34 -5.10 9.28 5.22
N ALA A 35 -4.34 10.33 5.56
CA ALA A 35 -3.58 11.13 4.59
C ALA A 35 -2.60 10.27 3.75
N GLY A 36 -1.99 9.23 4.34
CA GLY A 36 -1.15 8.28 3.62
C GLY A 36 -1.92 7.52 2.53
N PHE A 37 -3.12 7.04 2.84
CA PHE A 37 -4.00 6.39 1.87
C PHE A 37 -4.51 7.35 0.79
N ASP A 38 -4.85 8.58 1.14
CA ASP A 38 -5.28 9.58 0.16
C ASP A 38 -4.15 9.98 -0.79
N LYS A 39 -2.92 10.08 -0.29
CA LYS A 39 -1.73 10.28 -1.14
C LYS A 39 -1.55 9.12 -2.13
N MET A 40 -1.74 7.87 -1.69
CA MET A 40 -1.70 6.70 -2.56
C MET A 40 -2.78 6.76 -3.66
N LYS A 41 -4.00 7.16 -3.33
CA LYS A 41 -5.08 7.34 -4.32
C LYS A 41 -4.75 8.43 -5.33
N ALA A 42 -4.23 9.57 -4.86
CA ALA A 42 -3.84 10.68 -5.72
C ALA A 42 -2.74 10.27 -6.71
N LEU A 43 -1.74 9.51 -6.25
CA LEU A 43 -0.68 9.00 -7.12
C LEU A 43 -1.21 8.05 -8.20
N LEU A 44 -2.19 7.19 -7.89
CA LEU A 44 -2.83 6.35 -8.91
C LEU A 44 -3.70 7.13 -9.88
N ALA A 45 -4.30 8.25 -9.45
CA ALA A 45 -5.09 9.11 -10.32
C ALA A 45 -4.23 9.81 -11.39
N GLU A 46 -2.91 9.93 -11.18
CA GLU A 46 -1.94 10.40 -12.19
C GLU A 46 -1.71 9.39 -13.33
N LYS A 47 -2.35 8.21 -13.30
CA LYS A 47 -2.22 7.20 -14.35
C LYS A 47 -2.53 7.81 -15.73
N PRO A 48 -1.61 7.70 -16.71
CA PRO A 48 -1.83 8.19 -18.06
C PRO A 48 -3.10 7.57 -18.67
N GLN A 49 -3.95 8.39 -19.29
CA GLN A 49 -5.11 7.93 -20.06
C GLN A 49 -4.74 7.50 -21.49
N SER A 50 -3.48 7.69 -21.88
CA SER A 50 -2.94 7.32 -23.19
C SER A 50 -2.98 5.80 -23.41
N GLY A 51 -3.30 5.39 -24.64
CA GLY A 51 -3.18 3.99 -25.08
C GLY A 51 -1.74 3.55 -25.40
N ASP A 52 -0.75 4.43 -25.20
CA ASP A 52 0.66 4.08 -25.36
C ASP A 52 1.11 3.14 -24.23
N TYR A 53 1.35 1.88 -24.61
CA TYR A 53 1.80 0.83 -23.71
C TYR A 53 3.13 1.17 -23.02
N PHE A 54 4.04 1.86 -23.70
CA PHE A 54 5.35 2.19 -23.13
C PHE A 54 5.19 3.18 -21.97
N THR A 55 4.44 4.26 -22.18
CA THR A 55 4.13 5.25 -21.14
C THR A 55 3.41 4.62 -19.94
N LEU A 56 2.48 3.69 -20.18
CA LEU A 56 1.79 2.96 -19.11
C LEU A 56 2.74 2.04 -18.32
N ASP A 57 3.62 1.30 -19.00
CA ASP A 57 4.61 0.44 -18.37
C ASP A 57 5.59 1.25 -17.50
N GLN A 58 6.05 2.41 -18.00
CA GLN A 58 6.90 3.32 -17.22
C GLN A 58 6.18 3.88 -15.99
N PHE A 59 4.90 4.23 -16.12
CA PHE A 59 4.09 4.66 -14.99
C PHE A 59 4.03 3.57 -13.91
N TRP A 60 3.71 2.34 -14.28
CA TRP A 60 3.56 1.27 -13.30
C TRP A 60 4.86 0.89 -12.59
N LYS A 61 6.01 1.00 -13.30
CA LYS A 61 7.35 0.74 -12.75
C LYS A 61 7.91 1.90 -11.92
N LYS A 62 7.39 3.12 -12.09
CA LYS A 62 7.79 4.31 -11.31
C LYS A 62 7.73 3.99 -9.82
N ARG A 63 8.82 4.30 -9.12
CA ARG A 63 8.91 4.19 -7.66
C ARG A 63 8.71 5.55 -7.02
N VAL A 64 8.01 5.55 -5.90
CA VAL A 64 7.81 6.73 -5.05
C VAL A 64 8.10 6.37 -3.60
N THR A 65 8.58 7.35 -2.84
CA THR A 65 8.74 7.22 -1.39
C THR A 65 7.53 7.85 -0.71
N LEU A 66 6.85 7.05 0.11
CA LEU A 66 5.77 7.51 0.97
C LEU A 66 6.32 7.72 2.38
N ASP A 67 5.98 8.85 2.96
CA ASP A 67 6.15 9.10 4.40
C ASP A 67 4.82 8.67 5.05
N LEU A 68 4.85 7.52 5.73
CA LEU A 68 3.68 6.93 6.40
C LEU A 68 3.91 6.92 7.90
N THR A 69 2.87 7.08 8.70
CA THR A 69 2.98 6.88 10.15
C THR A 69 3.14 5.39 10.47
N GLU A 70 3.68 5.07 11.66
CA GLU A 70 3.70 3.69 12.16
C GLU A 70 2.30 3.04 12.18
N ASP A 71 1.27 3.81 12.55
CA ASP A 71 -0.11 3.35 12.58
C ASP A 71 -0.64 3.02 11.18
N GLU A 72 -0.29 3.84 10.18
CA GLU A 72 -0.60 3.58 8.77
C GLU A 72 0.11 2.33 8.26
N VAL A 73 1.39 2.16 8.58
CA VAL A 73 2.16 0.95 8.20
C VAL A 73 1.54 -0.31 8.82
N ALA A 74 1.17 -0.26 10.10
CA ALA A 74 0.53 -1.38 10.78
C ALA A 74 -0.86 -1.69 10.20
N THR A 75 -1.61 -0.66 9.82
CA THR A 75 -2.92 -0.81 9.17
C THR A 75 -2.77 -1.46 7.79
N ILE A 76 -1.77 -1.06 7.02
CA ILE A 76 -1.47 -1.66 5.72
C ILE A 76 -1.06 -3.13 5.89
N ASP A 77 -0.14 -3.46 6.81
CA ASP A 77 0.24 -4.86 7.07
C ASP A 77 -0.97 -5.72 7.43
N ARG A 78 -1.85 -5.18 8.29
CA ARG A 78 -3.07 -5.85 8.69
C ARG A 78 -4.01 -6.08 7.51
N CYS A 79 -4.21 -5.09 6.64
CA CYS A 79 -5.03 -5.28 5.45
C CYS A 79 -4.45 -6.34 4.50
N LEU A 80 -3.13 -6.33 4.32
CA LEU A 80 -2.40 -7.30 3.47
C LEU A 80 -2.31 -8.69 4.10
N TYR A 81 -2.71 -8.86 5.35
CA TYR A 81 -2.77 -10.15 6.04
C TYR A 81 -4.22 -10.63 6.20
N ASP A 82 -5.06 -9.86 6.88
CA ASP A 82 -6.42 -10.23 7.26
C ASP A 82 -7.31 -10.43 6.03
N ILE A 83 -7.29 -9.49 5.06
CA ILE A 83 -8.23 -9.52 3.93
C ILE A 83 -7.98 -10.69 2.98
N PRO A 84 -6.74 -10.98 2.54
CA PRO A 84 -6.48 -12.19 1.75
C PRO A 84 -6.84 -13.46 2.51
N ASN A 85 -6.54 -13.55 3.81
CA ASN A 85 -6.90 -14.72 4.63
C ASN A 85 -8.43 -14.91 4.72
N PHE A 86 -9.19 -13.82 4.92
CA PHE A 86 -10.66 -13.88 4.93
C PHE A 86 -11.23 -14.32 3.58
N ASP A 87 -10.60 -13.90 2.50
CA ASP A 87 -11.02 -14.24 1.14
C ASP A 87 -10.39 -15.56 0.64
N SER A 88 -9.60 -16.25 1.48
CA SER A 88 -8.86 -17.48 1.13
C SER A 88 -7.94 -17.32 -0.09
N GLU A 89 -7.34 -16.13 -0.24
CA GLU A 89 -6.37 -15.80 -1.28
C GLU A 89 -4.93 -15.79 -0.74
N PRO A 90 -3.91 -16.04 -1.59
CA PRO A 90 -2.52 -15.95 -1.20
C PRO A 90 -2.14 -14.57 -0.67
N LEU A 91 -1.24 -14.54 0.32
CA LEU A 91 -0.75 -13.27 0.84
C LEU A 91 0.01 -12.49 -0.25
N PRO A 92 -0.31 -11.20 -0.46
CA PRO A 92 0.35 -10.37 -1.45
C PRO A 92 1.82 -10.19 -1.10
N GLN A 93 2.68 -10.28 -2.11
CA GLN A 93 4.12 -10.20 -1.90
C GLN A 93 4.51 -8.86 -1.29
N ILE A 94 3.84 -7.76 -1.63
CA ILE A 94 4.19 -6.42 -1.13
C ILE A 94 4.15 -6.29 0.40
N ARG A 95 3.47 -7.21 1.10
CA ARG A 95 3.41 -7.26 2.56
C ARG A 95 4.78 -7.19 3.23
N HIS A 96 5.82 -7.78 2.64
CA HIS A 96 7.17 -7.75 3.23
C HIS A 96 7.72 -6.33 3.45
N LYS A 97 7.23 -5.32 2.71
CA LYS A 97 7.61 -3.91 2.88
C LYS A 97 7.04 -3.28 4.16
N PHE A 98 5.97 -3.85 4.69
CA PHE A 98 5.22 -3.33 5.84
C PHE A 98 5.34 -4.21 7.08
N TRP A 99 6.10 -5.31 7.00
CA TRP A 99 6.33 -6.18 8.15
C TRP A 99 6.91 -5.34 9.29
N PRO A 100 6.36 -5.42 10.52
CA PRO A 100 6.99 -4.79 11.67
C PRO A 100 8.47 -5.18 11.72
N GLN A 101 9.34 -4.18 11.59
CA GLN A 101 10.77 -4.41 11.75
C GLN A 101 10.97 -4.95 13.16
N GLN A 102 11.67 -6.08 13.28
CA GLN A 102 12.07 -6.58 14.59
C GLN A 102 12.84 -5.44 15.29
N THR A 103 12.24 -4.84 16.31
CA THR A 103 13.00 -4.07 17.29
C THR A 103 14.05 -5.03 17.80
N ALA A 104 15.30 -4.83 17.41
CA ALA A 104 16.41 -5.60 17.93
C ALA A 104 16.29 -5.58 19.46
N ALA A 105 15.97 -6.74 20.04
CA ALA A 105 16.09 -6.91 21.47
C ALA A 105 17.58 -6.76 21.78
N HIS A 106 17.86 -5.78 22.63
CA HIS A 106 19.17 -5.27 23.05
C HIS A 106 20.34 -6.26 23.05
#